data_AF-A0A7Z7KET1-F1
#
_entry.id   AF-A0A7Z7KET1-F1
#
_cell.length_a   1.000
_cell.length_b   1.000
_cell.length_c   1.000
_cell.angle_alpha   90.00
_cell.angle_beta   90.00
_cell.angle_gamma   90.00
#
_symmetry.space_group_name_H-M   'P 1'
#
loop_
_entity.id
_entity.type
_entity.pdbx_description
1 polymer ?
#
loop_
_entity_poly.entity_id
_entity_poly.type
_entity_poly.pdbx_seq_one_letter_code
_entity_poly.pdbx_strand_id
1 'polypeptide(L)' 'MITHPLFEEYARKIDNDEIVYNKERKMLVNVIREKILVRDDLYFDDSLIDKYVRFAEKNFFPLAGYQKFITPFIFFVSKR' A
#
# COMPACT_ATOMS: atom_id res chain seq x y z
N MET A 1 -11.81 7.55 -6.42
CA MET A 1 -11.22 6.50 -5.57
C MET A 1 -9.78 6.89 -5.32
N ILE A 2 -9.37 6.90 -4.07
CA ILE A 2 -8.00 7.24 -3.67
C ILE A 2 -7.18 5.96 -3.74
N THR A 3 -5.97 6.00 -4.30
CA THR A 3 -5.08 4.82 -4.36
C THR A 3 -3.62 5.25 -4.38
N HIS A 4 -2.69 4.30 -4.23
CA HIS A 4 -1.25 4.53 -4.28
C HIS A 4 -0.55 3.44 -5.13
N PRO A 5 0.45 3.76 -5.95
CA PRO A 5 1.13 2.80 -6.83
C PRO A 5 1.67 1.56 -6.11
N LEU A 6 2.21 1.71 -4.90
CA LEU A 6 2.72 0.57 -4.12
C LEU A 6 1.62 -0.40 -3.69
N PHE A 7 0.40 0.10 -3.43
CA PHE A 7 -0.76 -0.75 -3.18
C PHE A 7 -1.17 -1.49 -4.47
N GLU A 8 -1.30 -0.75 -5.57
CA GLU A 8 -1.72 -1.32 -6.86
C GLU A 8 -0.75 -2.38 -7.37
N GLU A 9 0.56 -2.17 -7.20
CA GLU A 9 1.57 -3.16 -7.60
C GLU A 9 1.40 -4.47 -6.82
N TYR A 10 1.19 -4.40 -5.51
CA TYR A 10 1.00 -5.58 -4.67
C TYR A 10 -0.33 -6.29 -4.98
N ALA A 11 -1.39 -5.51 -5.15
CA ALA A 11 -2.71 -6.03 -5.47
C ALA A 11 -2.72 -6.72 -6.84
N ARG A 12 -2.10 -6.12 -7.87
CA ARG A 12 -1.90 -6.72 -9.19
C ARG A 12 -1.13 -8.04 -9.11
N LYS A 13 -0.08 -8.11 -8.29
CA LYS A 13 0.70 -9.34 -8.09
C LYS A 13 -0.13 -10.47 -7.45
N ILE A 14 -1.06 -10.14 -6.55
CA ILE A 14 -2.03 -11.10 -6.00
C ILE A 14 -3.05 -11.50 -7.06
N ASP A 15 -3.61 -10.54 -7.81
CA ASP A 15 -4.63 -10.79 -8.82
C ASP A 15 -4.12 -11.67 -9.97
N ASN A 16 -2.84 -11.55 -10.31
CA ASN A 16 -2.16 -12.31 -11.36
C ASN A 16 -1.45 -13.58 -10.88
N ASP A 17 -1.58 -13.95 -9.60
CA ASP A 17 -0.86 -15.08 -8.99
C ASP A 17 0.67 -15.02 -9.16
N GLU A 18 1.25 -13.81 -9.22
CA GLU A 18 2.69 -13.57 -9.38
C GLU A 18 3.47 -13.74 -8.05
N ILE A 19 2.77 -13.84 -6.92
CA ILE A 19 3.35 -14.07 -5.60
C ILE A 19 2.57 -15.12 -4.82
N VAL A 20 3.23 -15.77 -3.87
CA VAL A 20 2.54 -16.65 -2.91
C VAL A 20 1.80 -15.79 -1.87
N TYR A 21 0.49 -15.98 -1.78
CA TYR A 21 -0.38 -15.32 -0.82
C TYR A 21 -1.35 -16.32 -0.17
N ASN A 22 -1.85 -15.99 1.02
CA ASN A 22 -2.92 -16.75 1.67
C ASN A 22 -4.28 -16.09 1.43
N LYS A 23 -5.35 -16.80 1.80
CA LYS A 23 -6.74 -16.33 1.65
C LYS A 23 -6.94 -14.95 2.29
N GLU A 24 -6.36 -14.73 3.46
CA GLU A 24 -6.50 -13.51 4.25
C GLU A 24 -5.88 -12.29 3.56
N ARG A 25 -4.73 -12.45 2.87
CA ARG A 25 -4.12 -11.36 2.09
C ARG A 25 -4.98 -10.94 0.91
N LYS A 26 -5.59 -11.90 0.20
CA LYS A 26 -6.54 -11.59 -0.88
C LYS A 26 -7.78 -10.89 -0.34
N MET A 27 -8.31 -11.35 0.78
CA MET A 27 -9.42 -10.69 1.47
C MET A 27 -9.07 -9.27 1.91
N LEU A 28 -7.86 -9.04 2.43
CA LEU A 28 -7.38 -7.72 2.84
C LEU A 28 -7.35 -6.74 1.65
N VAL A 29 -6.78 -7.15 0.52
CA VAL A 29 -6.74 -6.33 -0.71
C VAL A 29 -8.16 -5.94 -1.15
N ASN A 30 -9.10 -6.89 -1.11
CA ASN A 30 -10.50 -6.63 -1.48
C ASN A 30 -11.17 -5.64 -0.52
N VAL A 31 -11.02 -5.84 0.80
CA VAL A 31 -11.60 -4.91 1.80
C VAL A 31 -11.02 -3.51 1.64
N ILE A 32 -9.71 -3.38 1.39
CA ILE A 32 -9.08 -2.09 1.13
C ILE A 32 -9.72 -1.41 -0.08
N ARG A 33 -9.83 -2.10 -1.22
CA ARG A 33 -10.46 -1.56 -2.44
C ARG A 33 -11.92 -1.14 -2.21
N GLU A 34 -12.71 -2.00 -1.58
CA GLU A 34 -14.16 -1.85 -1.47
C GLU A 34 -14.61 -0.90 -0.36
N LYS A 35 -13.85 -0.80 0.74
CA LYS A 35 -14.28 -0.08 1.96
C LYS A 35 -13.42 1.10 2.32
N ILE A 36 -12.15 1.10 1.91
CA ILE A 36 -11.17 2.10 2.35
C ILE A 36 -10.87 3.10 1.24
N LEU A 37 -10.49 2.62 0.05
CA LEU A 37 -10.07 3.48 -1.07
C LEU A 37 -11.23 4.26 -1.72
N VAL A 38 -12.48 3.86 -1.47
CA VAL A 38 -13.68 4.57 -1.92
C VAL A 38 -14.00 5.83 -1.11
N ARG A 39 -13.39 5.99 0.07
CA ARG A 39 -13.61 7.14 0.96
C ARG A 39 -12.98 8.41 0.38
N ASP A 40 -13.68 9.53 0.50
CA ASP A 40 -13.23 10.85 0.02
C ASP A 40 -12.60 11.72 1.13
N ASP A 41 -12.81 11.34 2.39
CA ASP A 41 -12.27 11.99 3.58
C ASP A 41 -10.83 11.59 3.92
N LEU A 42 -10.21 10.72 3.11
CA LEU A 42 -8.85 10.22 3.32
C LEU A 42 -7.92 10.66 2.17
N TYR A 43 -6.61 10.71 2.45
CA TYR A 43 -5.56 10.93 1.46
C TYR A 43 -4.25 10.22 1.86
N PHE A 44 -3.41 9.93 0.87
CA PHE A 44 -2.04 9.48 1.08
C PHE A 44 -1.10 10.69 1.09
N ASP A 45 -0.24 10.80 2.10
CA ASP A 45 0.84 11.78 2.09
C ASP A 45 2.03 11.23 1.27
N ASP A 46 1.95 11.42 -0.05
CA ASP A 46 2.96 10.93 -1.00
C ASP A 46 4.37 11.45 -0.69
N SER A 47 4.48 12.67 -0.12
CA SER A 47 5.78 13.23 0.27
C SER A 47 6.42 12.44 1.40
N LEU A 48 5.65 12.07 2.42
CA LEU A 48 6.14 11.25 3.53
C LEU A 48 6.41 9.81 3.10
N ILE A 49 5.57 9.25 2.23
CA ILE A 49 5.78 7.91 1.66
C ILE A 49 7.12 7.85 0.91
N ASP A 50 7.36 8.79 0.00
CA ASP A 50 8.61 8.84 -0.78
C ASP A 50 9.83 9.04 0.10
N LYS A 51 9.75 9.93 1.10
CA LYS A 51 10.83 10.15 2.06
C LYS A 51 11.12 8.89 2.86
N TYR A 52 10.08 8.18 3.32
CA TYR A 52 10.22 6.93 4.05
C TYR A 52 10.90 5.86 3.21
N VAL A 53 10.43 5.62 1.98
CA VAL A 53 10.99 4.59 1.09
C VAL A 53 12.45 4.90 0.79
N ARG A 54 12.78 6.14 0.42
CA ARG A 54 14.17 6.55 0.15
C ARG A 54 15.06 6.40 1.38
N PHE A 55 14.56 6.80 2.55
CA PHE A 55 15.32 6.66 3.79
C PHE A 55 15.57 5.19 4.14
N ALA A 56 14.54 4.35 4.05
CA ALA A 56 14.62 2.93 4.36
C ALA A 56 15.60 2.21 3.42
N GLU A 57 15.44 2.37 2.11
CA GLU A 57 16.31 1.69 1.12
C GLU A 57 17.73 2.25 1.07
N LYS A 58 17.96 3.50 1.50
CA LYS A 58 19.32 4.06 1.61
C LYS A 58 20.08 3.53 2.82
N ASN A 59 19.40 3.36 3.96
CA ASN A 59 20.07 3.08 5.24
C ASN A 59 19.91 1.62 5.70
N PHE A 60 18.98 0.87 5.12
CA PHE A 60 18.67 -0.52 5.46
C PHE A 60 18.55 -1.35 4.17
N PHE A 61 18.18 -2.62 4.31
CA PHE A 61 17.91 -3.48 3.16
C PHE A 61 16.76 -2.95 2.30
N PRO A 62 16.76 -3.26 0.99
CA PRO A 62 15.64 -2.96 0.12
C PRO A 62 14.32 -3.45 0.72
N LEU A 63 13.28 -2.60 0.66
CA LEU A 63 11.98 -2.95 1.20
C LEU A 63 11.40 -4.15 0.44
N ALA A 64 11.02 -5.19 1.16
CA ALA A 64 10.30 -6.32 0.59
C ALA A 64 8.94 -5.87 0.06
N GLY A 65 8.37 -6.63 -0.89
CA GLY A 65 7.09 -6.26 -1.53
C GLY A 65 5.94 -6.02 -0.55
N TYR A 66 5.88 -6.79 0.55
CA TYR A 66 4.86 -6.58 1.58
C TYR A 66 5.11 -5.30 2.41
N GLN A 67 6.37 -4.89 2.61
CA GLN A 67 6.71 -3.66 3.31
C GLN A 67 6.31 -2.46 2.45
N LYS A 68 6.63 -2.49 1.15
CA LYS A 68 6.16 -1.50 0.18
C LYS A 68 4.64 -1.41 0.14
N PHE A 69 3.93 -2.54 0.21
CA PHE A 69 2.47 -2.57 0.30
C PHE A 69 1.91 -1.86 1.54
N ILE A 70 2.53 -2.03 2.71
CA ILE A 70 2.04 -1.43 3.97
C ILE A 70 2.38 0.06 4.05
N THR A 71 3.49 0.50 3.46
CA THR A 71 4.00 1.88 3.59
C THR A 71 2.96 2.97 3.35
N PRO A 72 2.13 2.95 2.28
CA PRO A 72 1.14 3.99 2.05
C PRO A 72 0.15 4.14 3.21
N PHE A 73 -0.23 3.03 3.85
CA PHE A 73 -1.19 3.00 4.95
C PHE A 73 -0.64 3.53 6.27
N ILE A 74 0.69 3.69 6.41
CA ILE A 74 1.32 4.37 7.55
C ILE A 74 1.08 5.88 7.46
N PHE A 75 1.08 6.41 6.24
CA PHE A 75 0.90 7.83 5.94
C PHE A 75 -0.46 8.11 5.29
N PHE A 76 -1.47 7.38 5.76
CA PHE A 76 -2.85 7.48 5.32
C PHE A 76 -3.64 8.32 6.31
N VAL A 77 -3.97 9.54 5.89
CA VAL A 77 -4.39 10.62 6.77
C VAL A 77 -5.82 11.02 6.45
N SER A 78 -6.58 11.37 7.49
CA SER A 78 -7.92 11.95 7.35
C SER A 78 -7.82 13.46 7.13
N LYS A 79 -8.57 13.95 6.13
CA LYS A 79 -8.83 15.38 5.92
C LYS A 79 -9.75 15.82 7.05
N ARG A 80 -9.19 16.44 8.08
CA ARG A 80 -10.01 17.10 9.11
C ARG A 80 -10.78 18.28 8.53
#